data_AF-A0A2H6AHU3-F1
#
_entry.id   AF-A0A2H6AHU3-F1
#
_cell.length_a   1.000
_cell.length_b   1.000
_cell.length_c   1.000
_cell.angle_alpha   90.00
_cell.angle_beta   90.00
_cell.angle_gamma   90.00
#
_symmetry.space_group_name_H-M   'P 1'
#
loop_
_entity.id
_entity.type
_entity.pdbx_description
1 polymer ?
#
loop_
_entity_poly.entity_id
_entity_poly.type
_entity_poly.pdbx_seq_one_letter_code
_entity_poly.pdbx_strand_id
1 'polypeptide(L)'
;MERRKFLLATVGSLWSLREMLAQTTATFGTVVPWLSPQSGPFLICVGSFRGEQARELAQQFAHFVQQHYRLRTYLFSRSEEERRRQEQELQRLRELYGANQRFRRVRIEDEYAVLVGDFRSWDDARRELERIKKLPPPEGIPLPVLFIVRQERGNVPGAPPDKVTGEYAKYNPFRYAFVVPNPLAPKPAPAQPKNWDPAWADLNRNNPYSLLRCPKRYTLLVKAFQAPMLITGLRGAPPVLNTNTPRPAALDAQVEKELRRLEQILGWKPDAAALQAHNLCEVLRHPSLNYEAYVLHTKEASLVTVGSFDRTDDPNAAQLRQLLAGKTIGVVKLSDNPSFLLVPRPE
;
A
#
# COMPACT_ATOMS: atom_id res chain seq x y z
N MET A 1 -73.83 -18.99 -53.61
CA MET A 1 -72.91 -20.15 -53.76
C MET A 1 -71.51 -19.58 -53.76
N GLU A 2 -70.51 -19.97 -52.99
CA GLU A 2 -70.28 -21.11 -52.10
C GLU A 2 -69.11 -20.70 -51.15
N ARG A 3 -69.03 -21.30 -49.96
CA ARG A 3 -68.02 -21.03 -48.92
C ARG A 3 -66.72 -21.80 -49.17
N ARG A 4 -65.55 -21.20 -48.91
CA ARG A 4 -64.30 -21.88 -48.45
C ARG A 4 -63.49 -20.92 -47.56
N LYS A 5 -63.49 -21.07 -46.23
CA LYS A 5 -62.65 -21.92 -45.34
C LYS A 5 -61.24 -21.35 -45.05
N PHE A 6 -61.01 -21.14 -43.75
CA PHE A 6 -59.82 -20.71 -43.01
C PHE A 6 -58.58 -21.60 -43.21
N LEU A 7 -57.38 -21.01 -43.03
CA LEU A 7 -56.31 -21.60 -42.21
C LEU A 7 -55.26 -20.53 -41.80
N LEU A 8 -55.19 -20.30 -40.48
CA LEU A 8 -54.10 -19.65 -39.76
C LEU A 8 -52.96 -20.67 -39.58
N ALA A 9 -51.71 -20.24 -39.80
CA ALA A 9 -50.53 -20.95 -39.31
C ALA A 9 -49.57 -19.94 -38.66
N THR A 10 -49.57 -19.95 -37.34
CA THR A 10 -48.56 -19.35 -36.46
C THR A 10 -47.31 -20.21 -36.46
N VAL A 11 -46.13 -19.63 -36.66
CA VAL A 11 -44.86 -20.19 -36.17
C VAL A 11 -44.10 -19.06 -35.48
N GLY A 12 -44.05 -19.14 -34.16
CA GLY A 12 -43.20 -18.29 -33.33
C GLY A 12 -41.75 -18.79 -33.34
N SER A 13 -40.80 -17.87 -33.33
CA SER A 13 -39.44 -18.12 -32.87
C SER A 13 -39.23 -17.39 -31.55
N LEU A 14 -39.39 -18.15 -30.46
CA LEU A 14 -38.91 -17.80 -29.13
C LEU A 14 -37.39 -17.80 -29.16
N TRP A 15 -36.76 -16.65 -29.41
CA TRP A 15 -35.35 -16.47 -29.12
C TRP A 15 -35.20 -16.48 -27.60
N SER A 16 -34.54 -17.51 -27.07
CA SER A 16 -34.29 -17.61 -25.63
C SER A 16 -33.32 -16.49 -25.22
N LEU A 17 -33.65 -15.77 -24.15
CA LEU A 17 -32.78 -14.79 -23.47
C LEU A 17 -31.41 -15.36 -23.05
N ARG A 18 -31.20 -16.68 -23.19
CA ARG A 18 -29.94 -17.38 -22.91
C ARG A 18 -28.94 -17.28 -24.07
N GLU A 19 -29.40 -17.10 -25.31
CA GLU A 19 -28.51 -16.97 -26.48
C GLU A 19 -28.04 -15.52 -26.72
N MET A 20 -28.80 -14.52 -26.26
CA MET A 20 -28.35 -13.12 -26.27
C MET A 20 -27.21 -12.81 -25.28
N LEU A 21 -26.99 -13.67 -24.28
CA LEU A 21 -25.91 -13.52 -23.28
C LEU A 21 -24.66 -14.35 -23.59
N ALA A 22 -24.63 -15.08 -24.72
CA ALA A 22 -23.52 -15.96 -25.09
C ALA A 22 -22.62 -15.43 -26.22
N GLN A 23 -22.83 -14.19 -26.68
CA GLN A 23 -21.97 -13.55 -27.70
C GLN A 23 -21.27 -12.31 -27.16
N THR A 24 -20.47 -12.49 -26.10
CA THR A 24 -19.33 -11.61 -25.84
C THR A 24 -18.10 -12.19 -26.52
N THR A 25 -18.19 -12.42 -27.83
CA THR A 25 -16.99 -12.64 -28.65
C THR A 25 -16.30 -11.28 -28.77
N ALA A 26 -15.24 -11.11 -27.98
CA ALA A 26 -14.38 -9.94 -28.03
C ALA A 26 -13.88 -9.74 -29.48
N THR A 27 -14.49 -8.79 -30.18
CA THR A 27 -13.92 -8.18 -31.38
C THR A 27 -12.64 -7.47 -30.93
N PHE A 28 -11.48 -8.02 -31.29
CA PHE A 28 -10.18 -7.38 -31.07
C PHE A 28 -10.05 -6.14 -31.97
N GLY A 29 -10.70 -5.05 -31.56
CA GLY A 29 -10.43 -3.72 -32.08
C GLY A 29 -9.04 -3.27 -31.68
N THR A 30 -8.41 -2.46 -32.53
CA THR A 30 -6.99 -2.04 -32.53
C THR A 30 -6.50 -1.33 -31.26
N VAL A 31 -7.36 -1.10 -30.27
CA VAL A 31 -7.08 -0.35 -29.04
C VAL A 31 -7.07 -1.29 -27.84
N VAL A 32 -5.96 -1.29 -27.09
CA VAL A 32 -5.86 -2.05 -25.84
C VAL A 32 -6.86 -1.50 -24.82
N PRO A 33 -7.71 -2.34 -24.20
CA PRO A 33 -8.69 -1.88 -23.23
C PRO A 33 -8.04 -1.39 -21.93
N TRP A 34 -8.68 -0.43 -21.27
CA TRP A 34 -8.34 -0.07 -19.89
C TRP A 34 -8.77 -1.16 -18.92
N LEU A 35 -8.04 -1.30 -17.81
CA LEU A 35 -8.42 -2.20 -16.73
C LEU A 35 -9.77 -1.78 -16.15
N SER A 36 -10.60 -2.77 -15.86
CA SER A 36 -11.91 -2.58 -15.21
C SER A 36 -12.01 -3.40 -13.92
N PRO A 37 -12.92 -3.04 -13.00
CA PRO A 37 -13.23 -3.88 -11.84
C PRO A 37 -13.66 -5.32 -12.21
N GLN A 38 -14.16 -5.53 -13.43
CA GLN A 38 -14.62 -6.82 -13.94
C GLN A 38 -13.50 -7.67 -14.58
N SER A 39 -12.28 -7.14 -14.75
CA SER A 39 -11.15 -7.78 -15.45
C SER A 39 -10.48 -8.94 -14.68
N GLY A 40 -11.26 -9.74 -13.95
CA GLY A 40 -10.78 -10.81 -13.07
C GLY A 40 -10.18 -10.29 -11.75
N PRO A 41 -10.14 -11.11 -10.69
CA PRO A 41 -9.57 -10.72 -9.39
C PRO A 41 -8.04 -10.69 -9.37
N PHE A 42 -7.37 -11.45 -10.24
CA PHE A 42 -5.91 -11.50 -10.32
C PHE A 42 -5.42 -11.31 -11.76
N LEU A 43 -4.36 -10.53 -11.92
CA LEU A 43 -3.69 -10.23 -13.19
C LEU A 43 -2.18 -10.46 -13.04
N ILE A 44 -1.46 -10.44 -14.16
CA ILE A 44 -0.01 -10.46 -14.18
C ILE A 44 0.49 -9.11 -14.69
N CYS A 45 1.25 -8.39 -13.87
CA CYS A 45 1.95 -7.19 -14.31
C CYS A 45 3.18 -7.60 -15.12
N VAL A 46 3.22 -7.22 -16.40
CA VAL A 46 4.32 -7.57 -17.32
C VAL A 46 5.26 -6.40 -17.59
N GLY A 47 4.87 -5.18 -17.24
CA GLY A 47 5.72 -4.01 -17.38
C GLY A 47 5.07 -2.75 -16.79
N SER A 48 5.91 -1.83 -16.31
CA SER A 48 5.49 -0.53 -15.77
C SER A 48 6.40 0.56 -16.34
N PHE A 49 5.81 1.65 -16.81
CA PHE A 49 6.49 2.77 -17.44
C PHE A 49 6.19 4.04 -16.66
N ARG A 50 7.21 4.90 -16.52
CA ARG A 50 7.14 6.17 -15.79
C ARG A 50 7.72 7.30 -16.62
N GLY A 51 7.18 8.51 -16.44
CA GLY A 51 7.62 9.73 -17.12
C GLY A 51 6.70 10.19 -18.25
N GLU A 52 7.10 11.23 -18.97
CA GLU A 52 6.24 11.94 -19.93
C GLU A 52 5.77 11.05 -21.09
N GLN A 53 6.64 10.16 -21.58
CA GLN A 53 6.32 9.20 -22.67
C GLN A 53 5.72 7.88 -22.15
N ALA A 54 5.46 7.74 -20.84
CA ALA A 54 5.05 6.48 -20.25
C ALA A 54 3.76 5.91 -20.86
N ARG A 55 2.81 6.80 -21.21
CA ARG A 55 1.53 6.40 -21.80
C ARG A 55 1.73 5.75 -23.17
N GLU A 56 2.48 6.40 -24.05
CA GLU A 56 2.73 5.92 -25.41
C GLU A 56 3.50 4.61 -25.39
N LEU A 57 4.54 4.51 -24.56
CA LEU A 57 5.32 3.28 -24.38
C LEU A 57 4.48 2.13 -23.83
N ALA A 58 3.66 2.39 -22.82
CA ALA A 58 2.75 1.39 -22.27
C ALA A 58 1.74 0.91 -23.32
N GLN A 59 1.18 1.82 -24.12
CA GLN A 59 0.26 1.49 -25.21
C GLN A 59 0.93 0.64 -26.30
N GLN A 60 2.12 1.02 -26.76
CA GLN A 60 2.90 0.26 -27.73
C GLN A 60 3.24 -1.14 -27.20
N PHE A 61 3.70 -1.24 -25.94
CA PHE A 61 4.01 -2.51 -25.31
C PHE A 61 2.78 -3.39 -25.11
N ALA A 62 1.67 -2.82 -24.65
CA ALA A 62 0.44 -3.57 -24.49
C ALA A 62 -0.11 -4.09 -25.82
N HIS A 63 -0.05 -3.27 -26.89
CA HIS A 63 -0.44 -3.68 -28.23
C HIS A 63 0.46 -4.82 -28.74
N PHE A 64 1.78 -4.70 -28.56
CA PHE A 64 2.72 -5.76 -28.93
C PHE A 64 2.40 -7.07 -28.20
N VAL A 65 2.19 -7.03 -26.88
CA VAL A 65 1.87 -8.22 -26.08
C VAL A 65 0.56 -8.87 -26.56
N GLN A 66 -0.45 -8.05 -26.87
CA GLN A 66 -1.73 -8.55 -27.37
C GLN A 66 -1.61 -9.19 -28.75
N GLN A 67 -0.88 -8.58 -29.68
CA GLN A 67 -0.74 -9.08 -31.06
C GLN A 67 0.19 -10.29 -31.16
N HIS A 68 1.40 -10.21 -30.59
CA HIS A 68 2.43 -11.23 -30.77
C HIS A 68 2.26 -12.45 -29.86
N TYR A 69 1.78 -12.24 -28.63
CA TYR A 69 1.63 -13.32 -27.66
C TYR A 69 0.18 -13.76 -27.45
N ARG A 70 -0.79 -13.10 -28.12
CA ARG A 70 -2.24 -13.39 -28.03
C ARG A 70 -2.75 -13.40 -26.58
N LEU A 71 -2.16 -12.55 -25.76
CA LEU A 71 -2.50 -12.41 -24.35
C LEU A 71 -3.60 -11.36 -24.20
N ARG A 72 -4.54 -11.62 -23.29
CA ARG A 72 -5.55 -10.64 -22.90
C ARG A 72 -4.86 -9.55 -22.09
N THR A 73 -4.81 -8.32 -22.62
CA THR A 73 -3.97 -7.25 -22.07
C THR A 73 -4.82 -6.05 -21.69
N TYR A 74 -4.45 -5.39 -20.59
CA TYR A 74 -5.10 -4.20 -20.06
C TYR A 74 -4.07 -3.12 -19.74
N LEU A 75 -4.47 -1.86 -19.90
CA LEU A 75 -3.72 -0.70 -19.40
C LEU A 75 -4.26 -0.25 -18.05
N PHE A 76 -3.38 0.07 -17.12
CA PHE A 76 -3.73 0.62 -15.82
C PHE A 76 -2.92 1.89 -15.53
N SER A 77 -3.61 3.00 -15.26
CA SER A 77 -2.98 4.26 -14.85
C SER A 77 -2.92 4.35 -13.34
N ARG A 78 -1.73 4.19 -12.76
CA ARG A 78 -1.52 4.33 -11.32
C ARG A 78 -1.56 5.79 -10.91
N SER A 79 -1.02 6.68 -11.76
CA SER A 79 -0.96 8.11 -11.48
C SER A 79 -2.34 8.76 -11.41
N GLU A 80 -3.29 8.35 -12.26
CA GLU A 80 -4.68 8.82 -12.19
C GLU A 80 -5.37 8.38 -10.89
N GLU A 81 -5.11 7.15 -10.43
CA GLU A 81 -5.67 6.64 -9.18
C GLU A 81 -5.12 7.41 -7.96
N GLU A 82 -3.81 7.68 -7.95
CA GLU A 82 -3.16 8.46 -6.89
C GLU A 82 -3.62 9.93 -6.90
N ARG A 83 -3.79 10.54 -8.08
CA ARG A 83 -4.31 11.92 -8.21
C ARG A 83 -5.74 12.01 -7.65
N ARG A 84 -6.62 11.08 -8.04
CA ARG A 84 -7.99 11.03 -7.52
C ARG A 84 -8.03 10.86 -6.00
N ARG A 85 -7.18 10.00 -5.43
CA ARG A 85 -7.08 9.83 -3.96
C ARG A 85 -6.58 11.10 -3.27
N GLN A 86 -5.55 11.75 -3.83
CA GLN A 86 -5.03 13.02 -3.29
C GLN A 86 -6.09 14.12 -3.33
N GLU A 87 -6.89 14.22 -4.39
CA GLU A 87 -7.98 15.18 -4.52
C GLU A 87 -9.13 14.91 -3.54
N GLN A 88 -9.54 13.65 -3.38
CA GLN A 88 -10.56 13.26 -2.41
C GLN A 88 -10.13 13.56 -0.97
N GLU A 89 -8.88 13.24 -0.62
CA GLU A 89 -8.35 13.56 0.70
C GLU A 89 -8.27 15.07 0.91
N LEU A 90 -7.82 15.82 -0.10
CA LEU A 90 -7.77 17.28 -0.04
C LEU A 90 -9.17 17.89 0.14
N GLN A 91 -10.17 17.36 -0.56
CA GLN A 91 -11.56 17.80 -0.45
C GLN A 91 -12.09 17.54 0.97
N ARG A 92 -11.87 16.34 1.51
CA ARG A 92 -12.22 16.00 2.88
C ARG A 92 -11.54 16.91 3.90
N LEU A 93 -10.26 17.21 3.71
CA LEU A 93 -9.53 18.13 4.58
C LEU A 93 -10.08 19.56 4.49
N ARG A 94 -10.46 20.04 3.30
CA ARG A 94 -11.10 21.35 3.13
C ARG A 94 -12.45 21.42 3.84
N GLU A 95 -13.24 20.36 3.81
CA GLU A 95 -14.51 20.26 4.54
C GLU A 95 -14.29 20.28 6.07
N LEU A 96 -13.23 19.62 6.56
CA LEU A 96 -12.94 19.52 7.99
C LEU A 96 -12.26 20.76 8.61
N TYR A 97 -11.47 21.50 7.83
CA TYR A 97 -10.61 22.58 8.33
C TYR A 97 -10.85 23.95 7.65
N GLY A 98 -11.77 24.01 6.68
CA GLY A 98 -12.12 25.23 5.96
C GLY A 98 -11.29 25.47 4.70
N ALA A 99 -11.88 26.17 3.71
CA ALA A 99 -11.30 26.37 2.39
C ALA A 99 -9.99 27.18 2.37
N ASN A 100 -9.73 27.99 3.40
CA ASN A 100 -8.56 28.87 3.47
C ASN A 100 -7.27 28.18 3.92
N GLN A 101 -7.32 26.91 4.35
CA GLN A 101 -6.13 26.17 4.77
C GLN A 101 -5.33 25.64 3.57
N ARG A 102 -4.00 25.82 3.63
CA ARG A 102 -3.07 25.30 2.61
C ARG A 102 -2.65 23.89 2.98
N PHE A 103 -3.05 22.91 2.17
CA PHE A 103 -2.62 21.53 2.30
C PHE A 103 -1.50 21.21 1.32
N ARG A 104 -0.51 20.44 1.77
CA ARG A 104 0.61 20.01 0.94
C ARG A 104 0.10 19.06 -0.16
N ARG A 105 0.53 19.31 -1.40
CA ARG A 105 0.31 18.41 -2.54
C ARG A 105 1.63 17.75 -2.91
N VAL A 106 1.54 16.48 -3.33
CA VAL A 106 2.65 15.73 -3.91
C VAL A 106 2.49 15.75 -5.42
N ARG A 107 3.55 16.11 -6.15
CA ARG A 107 3.57 15.97 -7.61
C ARG A 107 3.58 14.47 -7.93
N ILE A 108 2.55 14.01 -8.63
CA ILE A 108 2.42 12.63 -9.06
C ILE A 108 2.86 12.57 -10.52
N GLU A 109 3.92 11.82 -10.78
CA GLU A 109 4.40 11.56 -12.14
C GLU A 109 3.49 10.56 -12.85
N ASP A 110 3.48 10.60 -14.18
CA ASP A 110 2.70 9.65 -14.95
C ASP A 110 3.30 8.25 -14.90
N GLU A 111 2.47 7.28 -14.50
CA GLU A 111 2.85 5.89 -14.31
C GLU A 111 1.75 4.98 -14.86
N TYR A 112 2.12 4.14 -15.83
CA TYR A 112 1.24 3.20 -16.50
C TYR A 112 1.78 1.78 -16.38
N ALA A 113 0.92 0.85 -16.02
CA ALA A 113 1.22 -0.57 -15.98
C ALA A 113 0.49 -1.31 -17.11
N VAL A 114 1.17 -2.31 -17.67
CA VAL A 114 0.60 -3.26 -18.62
C VAL A 114 0.31 -4.56 -17.87
N LEU A 115 -0.96 -4.92 -17.80
CA LEU A 115 -1.47 -6.07 -17.07
C LEU A 115 -2.01 -7.10 -18.04
N VAL A 116 -1.84 -8.38 -17.72
CA VAL A 116 -2.24 -9.51 -18.56
C VAL A 116 -3.11 -10.50 -17.81
N GLY A 117 -4.09 -11.06 -18.52
CA GLY A 117 -4.97 -12.13 -18.08
C GLY A 117 -6.15 -11.64 -17.25
N ASP A 118 -6.92 -12.59 -16.76
CA ASP A 118 -8.16 -12.38 -16.00
C ASP A 118 -8.39 -13.59 -15.08
N PHE A 119 -7.39 -13.89 -14.28
CA PHE A 119 -7.30 -15.13 -13.52
C PHE A 119 -8.24 -15.11 -12.31
N ARG A 120 -8.96 -16.21 -12.12
CA ARG A 120 -9.91 -16.38 -11.01
C ARG A 120 -9.21 -16.63 -9.67
N SER A 121 -8.05 -17.28 -9.70
CA SER A 121 -7.26 -17.59 -8.52
C SER A 121 -5.80 -17.13 -8.66
N TRP A 122 -5.15 -16.91 -7.53
CA TRP A 122 -3.72 -16.59 -7.48
C TRP A 122 -2.87 -17.70 -8.10
N ASP A 123 -3.26 -18.97 -7.89
CA ASP A 123 -2.53 -20.12 -8.39
C ASP A 123 -2.63 -20.26 -9.92
N ASP A 124 -3.79 -19.95 -10.51
CA ASP A 124 -3.96 -19.88 -11.97
C ASP A 124 -3.02 -18.83 -12.58
N ALA A 125 -3.00 -17.63 -12.00
CA ALA A 125 -2.11 -16.56 -12.44
C ALA A 125 -0.64 -16.96 -12.30
N ARG A 126 -0.27 -17.67 -11.23
CA ARG A 126 1.11 -18.10 -11.00
C ARG A 126 1.56 -19.16 -12.00
N ARG A 127 0.69 -20.11 -12.38
CA ARG A 127 1.00 -21.09 -13.43
C ARG A 127 1.28 -20.40 -14.76
N GLU A 128 0.44 -19.43 -15.13
CA GLU A 128 0.60 -18.70 -16.39
C GLU A 128 1.80 -17.75 -16.36
N LEU A 129 2.14 -17.19 -15.20
CA LEU A 129 3.33 -16.36 -15.00
C LEU A 129 4.62 -17.10 -15.38
N GLU A 130 4.76 -18.37 -15.01
CA GLU A 130 5.95 -19.17 -15.34
C GLU A 130 6.12 -19.38 -16.85
N ARG A 131 5.02 -19.38 -17.60
CA ARG A 131 5.05 -19.36 -19.07
C ARG A 131 5.43 -17.99 -19.61
N ILE A 132 4.83 -16.93 -19.08
CA ILE A 132 5.08 -15.54 -19.50
C ILE A 132 6.54 -15.15 -19.29
N LYS A 133 7.15 -15.52 -18.15
CA LYS A 133 8.57 -15.24 -17.85
C LYS A 133 9.56 -15.78 -18.88
N LYS A 134 9.16 -16.78 -19.68
CA LYS A 134 9.98 -17.42 -20.71
C LYS A 134 9.77 -16.80 -22.10
N LEU A 135 8.87 -15.83 -22.25
CA LEU A 135 8.64 -15.16 -23.53
C LEU A 135 9.87 -14.36 -23.98
N PRO A 136 10.12 -14.28 -25.31
CA PRO A 136 11.22 -13.50 -25.84
C PRO A 136 11.03 -11.99 -25.55
N PRO A 137 12.12 -11.21 -25.50
CA PRO A 137 12.01 -9.76 -25.34
C PRO A 137 11.20 -9.16 -26.50
N PRO A 138 10.40 -8.11 -26.25
CA PRO A 138 9.65 -7.47 -27.32
C PRO A 138 10.58 -6.78 -28.31
N GLU A 139 10.21 -6.81 -29.59
CA GLU A 139 10.95 -6.16 -30.67
C GLU A 139 10.30 -4.84 -31.06
N GLY A 140 11.10 -3.86 -31.50
CA GLY A 140 10.60 -2.57 -31.96
C GLY A 140 10.13 -1.60 -30.86
N ILE A 141 10.27 -1.96 -29.59
CA ILE A 141 9.93 -1.11 -28.44
C ILE A 141 11.22 -0.59 -27.80
N PRO A 142 11.34 0.72 -27.54
CA PRO A 142 12.55 1.31 -26.96
C PRO A 142 12.63 0.99 -25.45
N LEU A 143 13.02 -0.24 -25.15
CA LEU A 143 13.30 -0.68 -23.78
C LEU A 143 14.75 -0.42 -23.39
N PRO A 144 15.06 -0.31 -22.08
CA PRO A 144 16.44 -0.18 -21.62
C PRO A 144 17.35 -1.27 -22.18
N VAL A 145 18.60 -0.92 -22.48
CA VAL A 145 19.64 -1.88 -22.85
C VAL A 145 20.52 -2.10 -21.62
N LEU A 146 20.76 -3.36 -21.27
CA LEU A 146 21.61 -3.72 -20.16
C LEU A 146 23.04 -3.93 -20.67
N PHE A 147 24.02 -3.36 -19.97
CA PHE A 147 25.41 -3.76 -20.13
C PHE A 147 25.69 -4.92 -19.18
N ILE A 148 26.01 -6.09 -19.73
CA ILE A 148 26.28 -7.29 -18.95
C ILE A 148 27.71 -7.76 -19.18
N VAL A 149 28.34 -8.20 -18.09
CA VAL A 149 29.68 -8.75 -18.10
C VAL A 149 29.57 -10.27 -18.11
N ARG A 150 30.10 -10.92 -19.14
CA ARG A 150 30.25 -12.37 -19.20
C ARG A 150 31.70 -12.74 -18.90
N GLN A 151 31.88 -13.54 -17.86
CA GLN A 151 33.14 -14.21 -17.58
C GLN A 151 33.06 -15.60 -18.21
N GLU A 152 33.78 -15.83 -19.29
CA GLU A 152 33.97 -17.17 -19.82
C GLU A 152 34.90 -17.92 -18.86
N ARG A 153 34.34 -18.81 -18.04
CA ARG A 153 35.16 -19.73 -17.24
C ARG A 153 35.87 -20.68 -18.20
N GLY A 154 37.15 -20.45 -18.42
CA GLY A 154 38.01 -21.42 -19.09
C GLY A 154 38.11 -22.66 -18.20
N ASN A 155 37.35 -23.70 -18.49
CA ASN A 155 37.34 -24.94 -17.70
C ASN A 155 38.58 -25.82 -18.00
N VAL A 156 39.74 -25.19 -18.23
CA VAL A 156 40.99 -25.83 -18.61
C VAL A 156 42.11 -25.33 -17.69
N PRO A 157 42.75 -26.22 -16.91
CA PRO A 157 43.92 -25.88 -16.11
C PRO A 157 45.05 -25.37 -17.01
N GLY A 158 45.51 -24.13 -16.81
CA GLY A 158 46.60 -23.50 -17.57
C GLY A 158 46.17 -22.48 -18.62
N ALA A 159 44.88 -22.16 -18.75
CA ALA A 159 44.41 -21.08 -19.62
C ALA A 159 44.76 -19.68 -19.06
N PRO A 160 45.02 -18.67 -19.92
CA PRO A 160 45.23 -17.27 -19.50
C PRO A 160 44.03 -16.73 -18.70
N PRO A 161 44.21 -15.68 -17.88
CA PRO A 161 43.16 -15.16 -16.99
C PRO A 161 41.84 -14.94 -17.73
N ASP A 162 40.73 -15.31 -17.06
CA ASP A 162 39.39 -15.33 -17.62
C ASP A 162 39.13 -14.11 -18.51
N LYS A 163 38.80 -14.35 -19.78
CA LYS A 163 38.46 -13.29 -20.71
C LYS A 163 37.13 -12.69 -20.29
N VAL A 164 37.18 -11.56 -19.60
CA VAL A 164 36.01 -10.78 -19.23
C VAL A 164 35.54 -10.02 -20.46
N THR A 165 34.36 -10.34 -20.97
CA THR A 165 33.76 -9.66 -22.12
C THR A 165 32.50 -8.90 -21.67
N GLY A 166 32.32 -7.70 -22.20
CA GLY A 166 31.10 -6.92 -22.02
C GLY A 166 30.21 -7.05 -23.26
N GLU A 167 28.93 -7.33 -23.07
CA GLU A 167 27.95 -7.32 -24.15
C GLU A 167 26.74 -6.46 -23.76
N TYR A 168 26.12 -5.83 -24.75
CA TYR A 168 24.84 -5.15 -24.58
C TYR A 168 23.72 -6.14 -24.86
N ALA A 169 22.83 -6.34 -23.89
CA ALA A 169 21.67 -7.20 -24.03
C ALA A 169 20.37 -6.40 -23.91
N LYS A 170 19.37 -6.75 -24.72
CA LYS A 170 18.03 -6.16 -24.63
C LYS A 170 17.38 -6.54 -23.30
N TYR A 171 16.82 -5.56 -22.58
CA TYR A 171 16.01 -5.83 -21.39
C TYR A 171 14.77 -6.63 -21.76
N ASN A 172 14.52 -7.74 -21.05
CA ASN A 172 13.30 -8.52 -21.19
C ASN A 172 12.35 -8.24 -20.01
N PRO A 173 11.24 -7.51 -20.22
CA PRO A 173 10.32 -7.14 -19.15
C PRO A 173 9.58 -8.35 -18.57
N PHE A 174 9.34 -9.40 -19.37
CA PHE A 174 8.59 -10.57 -18.93
C PHE A 174 9.28 -11.35 -17.82
N ARG A 175 10.63 -11.32 -17.75
CA ARG A 175 11.38 -12.00 -16.68
C ARG A 175 11.06 -11.47 -15.29
N TYR A 176 10.66 -10.21 -15.20
CA TYR A 176 10.33 -9.52 -13.96
C TYR A 176 8.83 -9.44 -13.70
N ALA A 177 8.02 -10.12 -14.51
CA ALA A 177 6.58 -10.14 -14.33
C ALA A 177 6.19 -10.78 -12.98
N PHE A 178 5.08 -10.32 -12.41
CA PHE A 178 4.56 -10.81 -11.12
C PHE A 178 3.03 -10.75 -11.08
N VAL A 179 2.44 -11.62 -10.27
CA VAL A 179 0.99 -11.63 -10.04
C VAL A 179 0.59 -10.44 -9.17
N VAL A 180 -0.49 -9.77 -9.54
CA VAL A 180 -1.10 -8.67 -8.79
C VAL A 180 -2.59 -8.92 -8.60
N PRO A 181 -3.18 -8.54 -7.45
CA PRO A 181 -4.62 -8.41 -7.37
C PRO A 181 -5.08 -7.28 -8.30
N ASN A 182 -6.30 -7.36 -8.80
CA ASN A 182 -6.88 -6.28 -9.58
C ASN A 182 -6.98 -5.01 -8.71
N PRO A 183 -6.23 -3.93 -9.01
CA PRO A 183 -6.23 -2.72 -8.20
C PRO A 183 -7.60 -2.03 -8.15
N LEU A 184 -8.44 -2.25 -9.16
CA LEU A 184 -9.78 -1.67 -9.28
C LEU A 184 -10.88 -2.61 -8.76
N ALA A 185 -10.54 -3.83 -8.34
CA ALA A 185 -11.53 -4.71 -7.71
C ALA A 185 -12.04 -4.07 -6.41
N PRO A 186 -13.33 -4.28 -6.06
CA PRO A 186 -13.86 -3.83 -4.78
C PRO A 186 -13.00 -4.41 -3.66
N LYS A 187 -12.32 -3.54 -2.93
CA LYS A 187 -11.62 -3.96 -1.72
C LYS A 187 -12.70 -4.36 -0.71
N PRO A 188 -12.56 -5.51 0.00
CA PRO A 188 -13.46 -5.80 1.09
C PRO A 188 -13.47 -4.57 2.00
N ALA A 189 -14.65 -4.21 2.49
CA ALA A 189 -14.76 -3.15 3.48
C ALA A 189 -13.70 -3.46 4.55
N PRO A 190 -12.81 -2.50 4.90
CA PRO A 190 -11.85 -2.76 5.96
C PRO A 190 -12.67 -3.28 7.13
N ALA A 191 -12.35 -4.50 7.59
CA ALA A 191 -13.01 -5.07 8.75
C ALA A 191 -13.01 -3.96 9.80
N GLN A 192 -14.18 -3.63 10.34
CA GLN A 192 -14.25 -2.57 11.35
C GLN A 192 -13.15 -2.88 12.35
N PRO A 193 -12.18 -1.97 12.54
CA PRO A 193 -11.06 -2.26 13.41
C PRO A 193 -11.67 -2.62 14.76
N LYS A 194 -11.41 -3.85 15.23
CA LYS A 194 -11.79 -4.22 16.59
C LYS A 194 -11.26 -3.11 17.47
N ASN A 195 -12.12 -2.47 18.23
CA ASN A 195 -11.72 -1.36 19.11
C ASN A 195 -10.87 -1.86 20.31
N TRP A 196 -10.47 -3.14 20.28
CA TRP A 196 -9.77 -3.84 21.33
C TRP A 196 -8.88 -4.96 20.76
N ASP A 197 -7.61 -4.97 21.16
CA ASP A 197 -6.73 -6.14 21.10
C ASP A 197 -6.45 -6.58 22.54
N PRO A 198 -6.70 -7.85 22.91
CA PRO A 198 -6.39 -8.36 24.25
C PRO A 198 -4.95 -8.10 24.70
N ALA A 199 -3.98 -8.06 23.78
CA ALA A 199 -2.58 -7.80 24.11
C ALA A 199 -2.33 -6.36 24.62
N TRP A 200 -3.22 -5.41 24.32
CA TRP A 200 -3.07 -4.03 24.79
C TRP A 200 -3.22 -3.92 26.31
N ALA A 201 -4.02 -4.79 26.94
CA ALA A 201 -4.16 -4.82 28.39
C ALA A 201 -2.81 -5.06 29.08
N ASP A 202 -2.01 -5.98 28.56
CA ASP A 202 -0.71 -6.33 29.12
C ASP A 202 0.34 -5.24 28.87
N LEU A 203 0.43 -4.75 27.63
CA LEU A 203 1.39 -3.71 27.25
C LEU A 203 1.21 -2.40 28.02
N ASN A 204 -0.01 -2.10 28.46
CA ASN A 204 -0.37 -0.84 29.09
C ASN A 204 -0.70 -0.95 30.58
N ARG A 205 -0.66 -2.16 31.17
CA ARG A 205 -1.11 -2.44 32.54
C ARG A 205 -0.48 -1.51 33.57
N ASN A 206 0.85 -1.42 33.52
CA ASN A 206 1.66 -0.68 34.49
C ASN A 206 1.95 0.76 34.05
N ASN A 207 1.53 1.17 32.84
CA ASN A 207 1.77 2.51 32.34
C ASN A 207 0.93 3.54 33.12
N PRO A 208 1.55 4.50 33.84
CA PRO A 208 0.82 5.53 34.58
C PRO A 208 -0.04 6.41 33.67
N TYR A 209 0.41 6.63 32.42
CA TYR A 209 -0.27 7.47 31.44
C TYR A 209 -1.09 6.66 30.43
N SER A 210 -1.47 5.43 30.78
CA SER A 210 -2.21 4.55 29.88
C SER A 210 -3.50 5.21 29.34
N LEU A 211 -3.68 5.19 28.03
CA LEU A 211 -4.93 5.59 27.37
C LEU A 211 -6.14 4.76 27.84
N LEU A 212 -5.91 3.53 28.29
CA LEU A 212 -6.98 2.67 28.79
C LEU A 212 -7.64 3.21 30.07
N ARG A 213 -6.97 4.17 30.74
CA ARG A 213 -7.48 4.89 31.92
C ARG A 213 -8.18 6.20 31.58
N CYS A 214 -8.23 6.60 30.30
CA CYS A 214 -8.97 7.79 29.88
C CYS A 214 -10.46 7.62 30.24
N PRO A 215 -11.11 8.60 30.90
CA PRO A 215 -12.47 8.41 31.42
C PRO A 215 -13.54 8.50 30.32
N LYS A 216 -13.30 9.28 29.26
CA LYS A 216 -14.31 9.56 28.23
C LYS A 216 -14.14 8.70 26.99
N ARG A 217 -15.05 8.86 26.03
CA ARG A 217 -15.14 8.00 24.83
C ARG A 217 -14.10 8.31 23.76
N TYR A 218 -13.68 9.55 23.65
CA TYR A 218 -12.76 10.03 22.62
C TYR A 218 -11.57 10.75 23.22
N THR A 219 -10.46 10.72 22.52
CA THR A 219 -9.26 11.52 22.78
C THR A 219 -8.69 12.00 21.46
N LEU A 220 -7.81 13.00 21.48
CA LEU A 220 -7.19 13.53 20.28
C LEU A 220 -5.80 12.91 20.07
N LEU A 221 -5.61 12.13 19.01
CA LEU A 221 -4.32 11.59 18.60
C LEU A 221 -3.43 12.71 18.04
N VAL A 222 -2.33 12.99 18.74
CA VAL A 222 -1.40 14.08 18.38
C VAL A 222 -0.08 13.56 17.81
N LYS A 223 0.31 12.31 18.11
CA LYS A 223 1.52 11.70 17.57
C LYS A 223 1.41 10.17 17.60
N ALA A 224 1.98 9.53 16.59
CA ALA A 224 2.21 8.09 16.57
C ALA A 224 3.71 7.83 16.33
N PHE A 225 4.29 6.94 17.11
CA PHE A 225 5.64 6.44 16.94
C PHE A 225 5.56 4.98 16.51
N GLN A 226 6.09 4.67 15.33
CA GLN A 226 6.11 3.30 14.81
C GLN A 226 7.28 2.52 15.40
N ALA A 227 7.01 1.29 15.83
CA ALA A 227 8.06 0.37 16.22
C ALA A 227 8.91 0.01 14.98
N PRO A 228 10.24 -0.11 15.12
CA PRO A 228 11.09 -0.53 14.02
C PRO A 228 10.71 -1.95 13.59
N MET A 229 10.22 -2.09 12.36
CA MET A 229 9.93 -3.40 11.77
C MET A 229 11.16 -3.98 11.09
N LEU A 230 11.55 -5.19 11.47
CA LEU A 230 12.55 -5.98 10.76
C LEU A 230 11.86 -6.86 9.72
N ILE A 231 12.13 -6.64 8.44
CA ILE A 231 11.68 -7.54 7.38
C ILE A 231 12.57 -8.78 7.41
N THR A 232 12.07 -9.88 7.94
CA THR A 232 12.73 -11.19 7.82
C THR A 232 12.31 -11.84 6.51
N GLY A 233 13.27 -12.39 5.76
CA GLY A 233 12.97 -13.12 4.52
C GLY A 233 12.08 -14.33 4.78
N LEU A 234 11.26 -14.71 3.79
CA LEU A 234 10.44 -15.92 3.87
C LEU A 234 11.32 -17.15 4.17
N ARG A 235 10.89 -18.00 5.12
CA ARG A 235 11.59 -19.19 5.67
C ARG A 235 12.66 -18.95 6.74
N GLY A 236 12.52 -17.92 7.57
CA GLY A 236 13.41 -17.74 8.73
C GLY A 236 14.89 -17.60 8.34
N ALA A 237 15.15 -17.28 7.07
CA ALA A 237 16.47 -16.88 6.64
C ALA A 237 16.81 -15.61 7.44
N PRO A 238 17.95 -15.59 8.16
CA PRO A 238 18.37 -14.37 8.82
C PRO A 238 18.36 -13.25 7.78
N PRO A 239 17.94 -12.03 8.15
CA PRO A 239 18.05 -10.90 7.23
C PRO A 239 19.45 -10.93 6.65
N VAL A 240 19.58 -10.75 5.33
CA VAL A 240 20.89 -10.61 4.69
C VAL A 240 21.47 -9.30 5.20
N LEU A 241 22.07 -9.38 6.39
CA LEU A 241 22.95 -8.37 6.93
C LEU A 241 24.15 -8.42 6.00
N ASN A 242 24.26 -7.39 5.16
CA ASN A 242 25.53 -7.07 4.53
C ASN A 242 26.58 -7.13 5.65
N THR A 243 27.54 -8.04 5.59
CA THR A 243 28.53 -8.26 6.66
C THR A 243 29.44 -7.04 6.91
N ASN A 244 29.24 -5.98 6.13
CA ASN A 244 29.81 -4.64 6.31
C ASN A 244 28.85 -3.64 6.98
N THR A 245 27.69 -4.05 7.49
CA THR A 245 26.89 -3.16 8.35
C THR A 245 27.72 -2.87 9.59
N PRO A 246 28.08 -1.60 9.86
CA PRO A 246 28.74 -1.25 11.11
C PRO A 246 27.89 -1.82 12.24
N ARG A 247 28.56 -2.50 13.18
CA ARG A 247 27.96 -2.86 14.47
C ARG A 247 27.17 -1.63 14.93
N PRO A 248 25.86 -1.72 15.18
CA PRO A 248 25.09 -0.55 15.59
C PRO A 248 25.88 0.09 16.73
N ALA A 249 26.22 1.37 16.57
CA ALA A 249 26.99 2.09 17.57
C ALA A 249 26.35 1.81 18.94
N ALA A 250 27.18 1.60 19.97
CA ALA A 250 26.67 1.41 21.32
C ALA A 250 25.63 2.50 21.57
N LEU A 251 24.41 2.08 21.93
CA LEU A 251 23.35 3.02 22.24
C LEU A 251 23.90 3.97 23.30
N ASP A 252 23.65 5.27 23.16
CA ASP A 252 24.09 6.26 24.15
C ASP A 252 23.72 5.75 25.55
N ALA A 253 24.70 5.72 26.46
CA ALA A 253 24.52 5.19 27.81
C ALA A 253 23.35 5.86 28.53
N GLN A 254 23.06 7.12 28.20
CA GLN A 254 21.90 7.84 28.71
C GLN A 254 20.59 7.27 28.18
N VAL A 255 20.50 6.94 26.89
CA VAL A 255 19.32 6.31 26.27
C VAL A 255 19.10 4.92 26.84
N GLU A 256 20.16 4.15 27.06
CA GLU A 256 20.04 2.82 27.68
C GLU A 256 19.52 2.91 29.12
N LYS A 257 19.98 3.91 29.88
CA LYS A 257 19.47 4.17 31.23
C LYS A 257 17.97 4.50 31.23
N GLU A 258 17.52 5.36 30.31
CA GLU A 258 16.09 5.70 30.20
C GLU A 258 15.24 4.51 29.74
N LEU A 259 15.73 3.67 28.82
CA LEU A 259 15.03 2.44 28.43
C LEU A 259 14.88 1.47 29.61
N ARG A 260 15.93 1.29 30.43
CA ARG A 260 15.87 0.45 31.63
C ARG A 260 14.89 1.01 32.67
N ARG A 261 14.85 2.33 32.83
CA ARG A 261 13.86 2.98 33.71
C ARG A 261 12.44 2.74 33.21
N LEU A 262 12.20 2.88 31.91
CA LEU A 262 10.89 2.63 31.32
C LEU A 262 10.50 1.15 31.39
N GLU A 263 11.46 0.23 31.23
CA GLU A 263 11.23 -1.22 31.43
C GLU A 263 10.74 -1.53 32.84
N GLN A 264 11.30 -0.89 33.87
CA GLN A 264 10.82 -1.03 35.25
C GLN A 264 9.39 -0.52 35.44
N ILE A 265 9.01 0.55 34.74
CA ILE A 265 7.66 1.11 34.79
C ILE A 265 6.67 0.20 34.06
N LEU A 266 7.02 -0.25 32.86
CA LEU A 266 6.10 -0.99 31.99
C LEU A 266 6.02 -2.49 32.33
N GLY A 267 7.09 -3.06 32.88
CA GLY A 267 7.20 -4.49 33.16
C GLY A 267 7.51 -5.35 31.92
N TRP A 268 7.90 -4.72 30.81
CA TRP A 268 8.33 -5.36 29.58
C TRP A 268 9.37 -4.47 28.89
N LYS A 269 10.23 -5.08 28.05
CA LYS A 269 11.36 -4.40 27.41
C LYS A 269 10.89 -3.42 26.33
N PRO A 270 10.97 -2.09 26.56
CA PRO A 270 10.49 -1.09 25.61
C PRO A 270 11.43 -0.95 24.42
N ASP A 271 10.88 -0.55 23.29
CA ASP A 271 11.63 -0.09 22.14
C ASP A 271 11.77 1.45 22.14
N ALA A 272 12.44 1.99 21.12
CA ALA A 272 12.60 3.44 20.99
C ALA A 272 11.27 4.18 20.80
N ALA A 273 10.27 3.56 20.18
CA ALA A 273 8.96 4.16 19.96
C ALA A 273 8.20 4.32 21.28
N ALA A 274 8.24 3.31 22.15
CA ALA A 274 7.67 3.35 23.49
C ALA A 274 8.33 4.44 24.34
N LEU A 275 9.66 4.55 24.31
CA LEU A 275 10.39 5.59 25.04
C LEU A 275 10.02 7.00 24.57
N GLN A 276 9.99 7.23 23.25
CA GLN A 276 9.62 8.54 22.70
C GLN A 276 8.18 8.92 23.05
N ALA A 277 7.25 7.97 22.96
CA ALA A 277 5.85 8.20 23.32
C ALA A 277 5.68 8.53 24.81
N HIS A 278 6.37 7.79 25.69
CA HIS A 278 6.36 8.03 27.12
C HIS A 278 6.89 9.43 27.46
N ASN A 279 8.07 9.77 26.95
CA ASN A 279 8.71 11.06 27.21
C ASN A 279 7.88 12.23 26.68
N LEU A 280 7.29 12.11 25.48
CA LEU A 280 6.39 13.14 24.95
C LEU A 280 5.17 13.33 25.85
N CYS A 281 4.59 12.24 26.36
CA CYS A 281 3.47 12.31 27.29
C CYS A 281 3.86 12.97 28.62
N GLU A 282 5.03 12.65 29.17
CA GLU A 282 5.54 13.31 30.38
C GLU A 282 5.71 14.82 30.18
N VAL A 283 6.29 15.23 29.05
CA VAL A 283 6.45 16.66 28.72
C VAL A 283 5.09 17.35 28.58
N LEU A 284 4.13 16.72 27.91
CA LEU A 284 2.77 17.26 27.77
C LEU A 284 2.05 17.43 29.11
N ARG A 285 2.26 16.51 30.05
CA ARG A 285 1.67 16.54 31.39
C ARG A 285 2.46 17.41 32.38
N HIS A 286 3.66 17.86 32.03
CA HIS A 286 4.47 18.71 32.88
C HIS A 286 3.71 20.01 33.23
N PRO A 287 3.82 20.55 34.46
CA PRO A 287 3.05 21.73 34.91
C PRO A 287 3.15 22.97 34.01
N SER A 288 4.20 23.08 33.19
CA SER A 288 4.36 24.18 32.22
C SER A 288 3.42 24.10 31.01
N LEU A 289 3.01 22.89 30.60
CA LEU A 289 2.06 22.67 29.51
C LEU A 289 0.68 22.25 30.02
N ASN A 290 0.65 21.48 31.11
CA ASN A 290 -0.53 21.10 31.86
C ASN A 290 -1.65 20.47 31.00
N TYR A 291 -1.27 19.65 30.02
CA TYR A 291 -2.24 18.91 29.22
C TYR A 291 -2.60 17.57 29.90
N GLU A 292 -3.86 17.19 29.78
CA GLU A 292 -4.30 15.81 30.02
C GLU A 292 -3.83 14.95 28.83
N ALA A 293 -2.71 14.24 28.94
CA ALA A 293 -2.17 13.41 27.86
C ALA A 293 -2.07 11.92 28.23
N TYR A 294 -2.25 11.05 27.24
CA TYR A 294 -2.22 9.60 27.41
C TYR A 294 -1.36 8.91 26.34
N VAL A 295 -0.86 7.72 26.67
CA VAL A 295 -0.12 6.83 25.78
C VAL A 295 -0.83 5.49 25.63
N LEU A 296 -0.96 5.01 24.40
CA LEU A 296 -1.34 3.63 24.09
C LEU A 296 -0.17 2.91 23.43
N HIS A 297 0.41 1.91 24.09
CA HIS A 297 1.35 0.98 23.50
C HIS A 297 0.60 -0.16 22.81
N THR A 298 0.92 -0.41 21.55
CA THR A 298 0.45 -1.55 20.77
C THR A 298 1.66 -2.39 20.35
N LYS A 299 1.44 -3.52 19.64
CA LYS A 299 2.54 -4.34 19.12
C LYS A 299 3.38 -3.62 18.06
N GLU A 300 2.78 -2.69 17.32
CA GLU A 300 3.38 -2.09 16.13
C GLU A 300 3.71 -0.60 16.33
N ALA A 301 3.12 0.05 17.32
CA ALA A 301 3.25 1.49 17.52
C ALA A 301 2.93 1.91 18.96
N SER A 302 3.44 3.09 19.33
CA SER A 302 3.05 3.81 20.54
C SER A 302 2.37 5.13 20.17
N LEU A 303 1.12 5.30 20.59
CA LEU A 303 0.28 6.45 20.26
C LEU A 303 0.25 7.43 21.43
N VAL A 304 0.39 8.72 21.16
CA VAL A 304 0.26 9.79 22.15
C VAL A 304 -0.98 10.61 21.83
N THR A 305 -1.83 10.79 22.83
CA THR A 305 -3.14 11.42 22.72
C THR A 305 -3.30 12.50 23.78
N VAL A 306 -4.19 13.48 23.54
CA VAL A 306 -4.44 14.60 24.45
C VAL A 306 -5.94 14.85 24.59
N GLY A 307 -6.35 15.12 25.82
CA GLY A 307 -7.72 15.42 26.22
C GLY A 307 -8.60 14.18 26.30
N SER A 308 -9.74 14.36 26.95
CA SER A 308 -10.80 13.37 27.04
C SER A 308 -12.13 14.04 26.67
N PHE A 309 -12.90 13.41 25.77
CA PHE A 309 -14.11 13.98 25.18
C PHE A 309 -15.21 12.93 25.02
N ASP A 310 -16.47 13.32 25.20
CA ASP A 310 -17.61 12.41 25.04
C ASP A 310 -18.04 12.27 23.58
N ARG A 311 -17.73 13.29 22.77
CA ARG A 311 -18.10 13.37 21.35
C ARG A 311 -16.99 14.07 20.55
N THR A 312 -16.95 13.81 19.25
CA THR A 312 -15.95 14.40 18.33
C THR A 312 -16.29 15.84 17.90
N ASP A 313 -17.51 16.30 18.16
CA ASP A 313 -18.01 17.64 17.88
C ASP A 313 -17.88 18.61 19.08
N ASP A 314 -17.20 18.19 20.15
CA ASP A 314 -16.97 19.01 21.34
C ASP A 314 -16.16 20.29 20.98
N PRO A 315 -16.67 21.49 21.30
CA PRO A 315 -16.00 22.75 20.95
C PRO A 315 -14.61 22.87 21.59
N ASN A 316 -14.42 22.34 22.80
CA ASN A 316 -13.11 22.34 23.46
C ASN A 316 -12.13 21.43 22.72
N ALA A 317 -12.63 20.31 22.20
CA ALA A 317 -11.82 19.39 21.41
C ALA A 317 -11.41 20.00 20.06
N ALA A 318 -12.33 20.73 19.41
CA ALA A 318 -12.04 21.46 18.18
C ALA A 318 -10.96 22.54 18.39
N GLN A 319 -11.05 23.31 19.48
CA GLN A 319 -10.05 24.32 19.85
C GLN A 319 -8.69 23.68 20.15
N LEU A 320 -8.67 22.60 20.95
CA LEU A 320 -7.44 21.89 21.28
C LEU A 320 -6.78 21.30 20.03
N ARG A 321 -7.57 20.77 19.10
CA ARG A 321 -7.10 20.26 17.81
C ARG A 321 -6.40 21.35 16.99
N GLN A 322 -6.95 22.56 16.94
CA GLN A 322 -6.32 23.69 16.26
C GLN A 322 -5.03 24.14 16.96
N LEU A 323 -5.01 24.18 18.30
CA LEU A 323 -3.85 24.61 19.07
C LEU A 323 -2.65 23.66 18.96
N LEU A 324 -2.90 22.36 18.82
CA LEU A 324 -1.86 21.33 18.75
C LEU A 324 -1.44 20.98 17.32
N ALA A 325 -2.24 21.35 16.31
CA ALA A 325 -1.96 21.08 14.91
C ALA A 325 -0.58 21.61 14.48
N GLY A 326 0.31 20.71 14.10
CA GLY A 326 1.65 21.03 13.60
C GLY A 326 2.59 21.67 14.62
N LYS A 327 2.18 21.81 15.89
CA LYS A 327 2.98 22.44 16.95
C LYS A 327 4.22 21.61 17.26
N THR A 328 5.32 22.29 17.55
CA THR A 328 6.57 21.64 17.97
C THR A 328 6.71 21.73 19.49
N ILE A 329 6.94 20.58 20.12
CA ILE A 329 7.24 20.45 21.56
C ILE A 329 8.67 19.95 21.70
N GLY A 330 9.58 20.83 22.13
CA GLY A 330 11.02 20.56 22.09
C GLY A 330 11.49 20.31 20.65
N VAL A 331 11.89 19.08 20.35
CA VAL A 331 12.28 18.63 19.00
C VAL A 331 11.20 17.82 18.29
N VAL A 332 10.08 17.53 18.96
CA VAL A 332 9.01 16.69 18.42
C VAL A 332 7.94 17.54 17.79
N LYS A 333 7.78 17.43 16.47
CA LYS A 333 6.63 18.00 15.75
C LYS A 333 5.41 17.10 15.91
N LEU A 334 4.30 17.64 16.39
CA LEU A 334 3.00 16.98 16.46
C LEU A 334 2.38 16.82 15.06
N SER A 335 1.33 16.00 14.95
CA SER A 335 0.58 15.82 13.71
C SER A 335 0.07 17.17 13.20
N ASP A 336 0.24 17.44 11.90
CA ASP A 336 -0.36 18.60 11.24
C ASP A 336 -1.89 18.54 11.30
N ASN A 337 -2.45 17.33 11.37
CA ASN A 337 -3.88 17.07 11.49
C ASN A 337 -4.14 16.08 12.64
N PRO A 338 -4.24 16.54 13.90
CA PRO A 338 -4.61 15.66 15.00
C PRO A 338 -6.03 15.12 14.78
N SER A 339 -6.21 13.81 15.01
CA SER A 339 -7.46 13.11 14.70
C SER A 339 -8.10 12.52 15.95
N PHE A 340 -9.43 12.40 15.96
CA PHE A 340 -10.13 11.78 17.08
C PHE A 340 -9.91 10.27 17.06
N LEU A 341 -9.54 9.74 18.22
CA LEU A 341 -9.42 8.32 18.48
C LEU A 341 -10.50 7.91 19.46
N LEU A 342 -11.24 6.84 19.13
CA LEU A 342 -12.13 6.18 20.09
C LEU A 342 -11.25 5.48 21.13
N VAL A 343 -11.51 5.73 22.41
CA VAL A 343 -10.75 5.12 23.51
C VAL A 343 -11.01 3.60 23.48
N PRO A 344 -9.96 2.76 23.38
CA PRO A 344 -10.12 1.32 23.41
C PRO A 344 -10.73 0.84 24.72
N ARG A 345 -11.73 -0.05 24.62
CA ARG A 345 -12.36 -0.72 25.75
C ARG A 345 -12.55 -2.20 25.42
N PRO A 346 -12.38 -3.12 26.38
CA PRO A 346 -12.83 -4.50 26.17
C PRO A 346 -14.33 -4.49 25.89
N GLU A 347 -14.75 -5.21 24.85
CA GLU A 347 -16.16 -5.44 24.52
C GLU A 347 -16.85 -6.33 25.56
#